data_AF-A0A8S2VTY1-F1
#
_entry.id   AF-A0A8S2VTY1-F1
#
_cell.length_a   1.000
_cell.length_b   1.000
_cell.length_c   1.000
_cell.angle_alpha   90.00
_cell.angle_beta   90.00
_cell.angle_gamma   90.00
#
_symmetry.space_group_name_H-M   'P 1'
#
loop_
_entity.id
_entity.type
_entity.pdbx_description
1 polymer ?
#
loop_
_entity_poly.entity_id
_entity_poly.type
_entity_poly.pdbx_seq_one_letter_code
_entity_poly.pdbx_strand_id
1 'polypeptide(L)' 'QRLYLLAATKSSNEIVSREYKVLGNTANVYTVIITHVPSCSCPDYAKGHLCKHIIFVLHRVLKVSRSSPLLYQQA' A
#
# COMPACT_ATOMS: atom_id res chain seq x y z
N GLN A 1 2.84 -9.20 12.22
CA GLN A 1 3.06 -9.99 10.99
C GLN A 1 4.13 -9.29 10.15
N ARG A 2 5.06 -10.04 9.51
CA ARG A 2 6.15 -9.44 8.72
C ARG A 2 5.68 -9.16 7.28
N LEU A 3 6.03 -8.00 6.76
CA LEU A 3 5.77 -7.56 5.38
C LEU A 3 7.07 -7.00 4.82
N TYR A 4 7.37 -7.27 3.55
CA TYR A 4 8.60 -6.81 2.90
C TYR A 4 8.28 -6.07 1.62
N LEU A 5 8.99 -4.97 1.37
CA LEU A 5 8.95 -4.29 0.08
C LEU A 5 9.94 -4.95 -0.87
N LEU A 6 9.48 -5.37 -2.04
CA LEU A 6 10.31 -6.00 -3.08
C LEU A 6 10.75 -5.02 -4.16
N ALA A 7 9.84 -4.13 -4.58
CA ALA A 7 10.11 -3.17 -5.64
C ALA A 7 9.26 -1.91 -5.47
N ALA A 8 9.78 -0.77 -5.97
CA ALA A 8 9.06 0.49 -6.04
C ALA A 8 9.30 1.13 -7.42
N THR A 9 8.22 1.33 -8.18
CA THR A 9 8.27 1.89 -9.53
C THR A 9 7.53 3.23 -9.52
N LYS A 10 8.15 4.26 -10.11
CA LYS A 10 7.51 5.57 -10.33
C LYS A 10 7.04 5.63 -11.78
N SER A 11 5.79 6.00 -12.02
CA SER A 11 5.34 6.30 -13.38
C SER A 11 5.83 7.69 -13.78
N SER A 12 6.38 7.80 -14.98
CA SER A 12 6.94 9.04 -15.57
C SER A 12 5.93 9.74 -16.48
N ASN A 13 4.64 9.64 -16.17
CA ASN A 13 3.58 10.37 -16.87
C ASN A 13 3.00 11.42 -15.91
N GLU A 14 2.37 12.48 -16.44
CA GLU A 14 1.82 13.64 -15.70
C GLU A 14 0.93 13.29 -14.48
N ILE A 15 0.46 12.05 -14.37
CA ILE A 15 -0.26 11.52 -13.21
C ILE A 15 0.73 10.91 -12.22
N VAL A 16 0.84 11.51 -11.03
CA VAL A 16 1.66 11.02 -9.91
C VAL A 16 1.08 9.70 -9.39
N SER A 17 1.53 8.59 -9.98
CA SER A 17 1.21 7.22 -9.59
C SER A 17 2.50 6.48 -9.22
N ARG A 18 2.47 5.76 -8.10
CA ARG A 18 3.59 4.93 -7.64
C ARG A 18 3.12 3.51 -7.37
N GLU A 19 3.83 2.55 -7.94
CA GLU A 19 3.59 1.13 -7.74
C GLU A 19 4.60 0.55 -6.75
N TYR A 20 4.13 -0.28 -5.84
CA TYR A 20 4.92 -0.97 -4.84
C TYR A 20 4.58 -2.45 -4.82
N LYS A 21 5.59 -3.32 -4.90
CA LYS A 21 5.43 -4.76 -4.75
C LYS A 21 5.73 -5.17 -3.32
N VAL A 22 4.76 -5.77 -2.65
CA VAL A 22 4.84 -6.14 -1.23
C VAL A 22 4.71 -7.65 -1.09
N LEU A 23 5.67 -8.28 -0.42
CA LEU A 23 5.60 -9.69 -0.04
C LEU A 23 4.73 -9.84 1.22
N GLY A 24 3.67 -10.62 1.09
CA GLY A 24 2.80 -11.03 2.18
C GLY A 24 3.36 -12.23 2.96
N ASN A 25 2.68 -12.54 4.07
CA ASN A 25 3.11 -13.61 4.98
C ASN A 25 2.99 -15.03 4.40
N THR A 26 2.17 -15.21 3.37
CA THR A 26 1.98 -16.49 2.66
C THR A 26 2.91 -16.60 1.45
N ALA A 27 3.99 -15.81 1.41
CA ALA A 27 4.89 -15.66 0.26
C ALA A 27 4.22 -15.15 -1.04
N ASN A 28 2.97 -14.70 -0.97
CA ASN A 28 2.28 -14.05 -2.09
C ASN A 28 2.78 -12.61 -2.27
N VAL A 29 2.97 -12.20 -3.52
CA VAL A 29 3.33 -10.82 -3.85
C VAL A 29 2.06 -10.05 -4.21
N TYR A 30 1.84 -8.93 -3.53
CA TYR A 30 0.74 -8.02 -3.78
C TYR A 30 1.26 -6.71 -4.34
N THR A 31 0.53 -6.15 -5.30
CA THR A 31 0.82 -4.86 -5.89
C THR A 31 -0.02 -3.81 -5.18
N VAL A 32 0.64 -2.78 -4.65
CA VAL A 32 0.03 -1.60 -4.05
C VAL A 32 0.28 -0.42 -4.97
N ILE A 33 -0.80 0.23 -5.40
CA ILE A 33 -0.73 1.41 -6.27
C ILE A 33 -1.15 2.61 -5.42
N ILE A 34 -0.24 3.57 -5.25
CA ILE A 34 -0.49 4.82 -4.55
C ILE A 34 -0.74 5.91 -5.61
N THR A 35 -1.99 6.37 -5.66
CA THR A 35 -2.48 7.53 -6.40
C THR A 35 -3.34 8.39 -5.45
N HIS A 36 -4.24 9.22 -5.99
CA HIS A 36 -5.25 9.91 -5.17
C HIS A 36 -6.08 8.94 -4.31
N VAL A 37 -6.39 7.74 -4.84
CA VAL A 37 -7.07 6.66 -4.09
C VAL A 37 -6.16 5.43 -4.10
N PRO A 38 -5.56 5.04 -2.96
CA PRO A 38 -4.67 3.90 -2.91
C PRO A 38 -5.42 2.59 -3.19
N SER A 39 -4.81 1.69 -3.95
CA SER A 39 -5.39 0.40 -4.31
C SER A 39 -4.41 -0.75 -4.05
N CYS A 40 -4.92 -1.96 -3.78
CA CYS A 40 -4.08 -3.14 -3.59
C CYS A 40 -4.70 -4.40 -4.21
N SER A 41 -3.87 -5.27 -4.78
CA SER A 41 -4.32 -6.54 -5.37
C SER A 41 -4.63 -7.65 -4.35
N CYS A 42 -4.60 -7.36 -3.05
CA CYS A 42 -4.85 -8.36 -2.01
C CYS A 42 -6.35 -8.62 -1.78
N PRO A 43 -6.74 -9.83 -1.33
CA PRO A 43 -8.14 -10.19 -1.12
C PRO A 43 -8.85 -9.34 -0.06
N ASP A 44 -8.12 -8.80 0.93
CA ASP A 44 -8.70 -7.90 1.95
C ASP A 44 -9.20 -6.59 1.34
N TYR A 45 -8.45 -6.06 0.36
CA TYR A 45 -8.85 -4.85 -0.38
C TYR A 45 -10.03 -5.13 -1.31
N ALA A 46 -10.06 -6.31 -1.95
CA ALA A 46 -11.18 -6.73 -2.80
C ALA A 46 -12.51 -6.80 -2.03
N LYS A 47 -12.48 -6.99 -0.71
CA LYS A 47 -13.67 -6.96 0.17
C LYS A 47 -14.12 -5.54 0.55
N GLY A 48 -13.47 -4.51 0.04
CA GLY A 48 -13.79 -3.09 0.31
C GLY A 48 -13.09 -2.51 1.54
N HIS A 49 -12.14 -3.21 2.15
CA HIS A 49 -11.43 -2.74 3.35
C HIS A 49 -10.05 -2.16 3.01
N LEU A 50 -9.59 -1.17 3.78
CA LEU A 50 -8.20 -0.75 3.72
C LEU A 50 -7.32 -1.89 4.26
N CYS A 51 -6.39 -2.37 3.43
CA CYS A 51 -5.59 -3.54 3.77
C CYS A 51 -4.27 -3.15 4.44
N LYS A 52 -3.72 -4.09 5.22
CA LYS A 52 -2.40 -3.93 5.88
C LYS A 52 -1.25 -3.61 4.92
N HIS A 53 -1.34 -4.00 3.64
CA HIS A 53 -0.31 -3.70 2.65
C HIS A 53 -0.28 -2.21 2.29
N ILE A 54 -1.44 -1.56 2.15
CA ILE A 54 -1.53 -0.11 1.91
C ILE A 54 -0.98 0.63 3.13
N ILE A 55 -1.39 0.26 4.33
CA ILE A 55 -0.91 0.85 5.59
C ILE A 55 0.62 0.69 5.72
N PHE A 56 1.14 -0.49 5.38
CA PHE A 56 2.58 -0.75 5.36
C PHE A 56 3.30 0.20 4.40
N VAL A 57 2.82 0.36 3.17
CA VAL A 57 3.44 1.28 2.20
C VAL A 57 3.37 2.73 2.70
N LEU A 58 2.21 3.20 3.14
CA LEU A 58 2.05 4.58 3.63
C LEU A 58 2.93 4.87 4.86
N HIS A 59 2.92 3.99 5.87
CA HIS A 59 3.60 4.25 7.13
C HIS A 59 5.09 3.86 7.11
N ARG A 60 5.46 2.71 6.53
CA ARG A 60 6.85 2.21 6.55
C ARG A 60 7.67 2.64 5.34
N VAL A 61 7.07 2.77 4.17
CA VAL A 61 7.80 3.13 2.94
C VAL A 61 7.77 4.65 2.72
N LEU A 62 6.58 5.26 2.78
CA LEU A 62 6.39 6.70 2.57
C LEU A 62 6.54 7.53 3.85
N LYS A 63 6.71 6.89 5.02
CA LYS A 63 6.88 7.54 6.33
C LYS A 63 5.76 8.53 6.67
N VAL A 64 4.55 8.28 6.19
CA VAL A 64 3.37 9.09 6.56
C VAL A 64 3.12 8.97 8.06
N SER A 65 2.90 10.11 8.70
CA SER A 65 2.60 10.18 10.13
C SER A 65 1.29 9.47 10.46
N ARG A 66 1.26 8.75 11.58
CA ARG A 66 0.08 8.00 12.05
C ARG A 66 -1.13 8.90 12.33
N SER A 67 -0.88 10.17 12.64
CA SER A 67 -1.94 11.16 12.86
C SER A 67 -2.52 11.71 11.54
N SER A 68 -1.99 11.29 10.38
CA SER A 68 -2.56 11.71 9.10
C SER A 68 -3.92 11.05 8.91
N PRO A 69 -4.95 11.82 8.50
CA PRO A 69 -6.28 11.26 8.19
C PRO A 69 -6.23 10.20 7.09
N LEU A 70 -5.17 10.19 6.27
CA LEU A 70 -4.92 9.18 5.24
C LEU A 70 -4.59 7.77 5.80
N LEU A 71 -4.19 7.69 7.08
CA LEU A 71 -3.88 6.44 7.78
C LEU A 71 -4.95 6.07 8.83
N TYR A 72 -5.95 6.92 9.03
CA TYR A 72 -6.97 6.67 10.04
C TYR A 72 -7.89 5.54 9.59
N GLN A 73 -7.86 4.43 10.31
CA GLN A 73 -8.80 3.33 10.17
C GLN A 73 -9.49 3.19 11.52
N GLN A 74 -10.83 3.33 11.53
CA GLN A 74 -11.60 3.03 12.73
C GLN A 74 -11.41 1.54 13.02
N ALA A 75 -10.90 1.25 14.21
CA ALA A 75 -10.68 -0.09 14.72
C ALA A 75 -12.00 -0.81 14.98
#